data_AF-A0A8H8CGU3-F1
#
_entry.id   AF-A0A8H8CGU3-F1
#
_cell.length_a   1.000
_cell.length_b   1.000
_cell.length_c   1.000
_cell.angle_alpha   90.00
_cell.angle_beta   90.00
_cell.angle_gamma   90.00
#
_symmetry.space_group_name_H-M   'P 1'
#
loop_
_entity.id
_entity.type
_entity.pdbx_description
1 polymer ?
#
loop_
_entity_poly.entity_id
_entity_poly.type
_entity_poly.pdbx_seq_one_letter_code
_entity_poly.pdbx_strand_id
1 'polypeptide(L)'
;MDDTEMPVSTAVRPQLEFLHMVYPAVLAFGDPSFIHSTYFLDFKQLKTLKIAYTGGERPGDAQELCLVCPNVPHVYIDILCNSAYSLYNSVNYLLRAHARESLLDLSRFTALEHLTVEGVLKVRSFHQRILIDYFQTPIPWVVEILTVISISSRSAETLAKLTLKLSFIDFQLSLIPHLHINWVALCSTLAVRNFPNFVVLNLQITGLPPSLLAKLKEDEVLVEMQKERKLVYI
;
A
#
# COMPACT_ATOMS: atom_id res chain seq x y z
N MET A 1 46.81 -18.22 -36.27
CA MET A 1 46.24 -17.65 -35.05
C MET A 1 44.81 -17.34 -35.42
N ASP A 2 43.91 -18.28 -35.12
CA ASP A 2 42.48 -18.09 -35.33
C ASP A 2 41.92 -17.40 -34.10
N ASP A 3 41.58 -16.13 -34.25
CA ASP A 3 40.75 -15.41 -33.28
C ASP A 3 39.35 -16.01 -33.35
N THR A 4 39.09 -16.95 -32.45
CA THR A 4 37.77 -17.56 -32.31
C THR A 4 36.88 -16.51 -31.63
N GLU A 5 36.15 -15.74 -32.43
CA GLU A 5 35.06 -14.90 -31.93
C GLU A 5 34.07 -15.79 -31.18
N MET A 6 33.98 -15.62 -29.86
CA MET A 6 32.93 -16.27 -29.10
C MET A 6 31.58 -15.75 -29.62
N PRO A 7 30.62 -16.63 -29.93
CA PRO A 7 29.30 -16.18 -30.31
C PRO A 7 28.70 -15.40 -29.14
N VAL A 8 28.44 -14.11 -29.36
CA VAL A 8 27.61 -13.29 -28.48
C VAL A 8 26.25 -13.98 -28.44
N SER A 9 26.02 -14.73 -27.37
CA SER A 9 24.71 -15.31 -27.08
C SER A 9 23.71 -14.16 -26.99
N THR A 10 22.89 -14.00 -28.02
CA THR A 10 21.71 -13.15 -28.05
C THR A 10 20.60 -13.78 -27.21
N ALA A 11 20.92 -14.20 -25.98
CA ALA A 11 19.96 -14.72 -25.04
C ALA A 11 18.90 -13.64 -24.84
N VAL A 12 17.73 -13.86 -25.44
CA VAL A 12 16.55 -13.01 -25.28
C VAL A 12 16.26 -12.97 -23.78
N ARG A 13 16.59 -11.85 -23.14
CA ARG A 13 16.34 -11.70 -21.72
C ARG A 13 14.83 -11.76 -21.49
N PRO A 14 14.35 -12.60 -20.57
CA PRO A 14 12.93 -12.66 -20.27
C PRO A 14 12.45 -11.28 -19.78
N GLN A 15 11.41 -10.77 -20.42
CA GLN A 15 10.76 -9.52 -20.06
C GLN A 15 9.74 -9.81 -18.95
N LEU A 16 9.96 -9.21 -17.79
CA LEU A 16 9.08 -9.41 -16.64
C LEU A 16 8.00 -8.33 -16.63
N GLU A 17 6.74 -8.69 -16.85
CA GLU A 17 5.61 -7.75 -16.77
C GLU A 17 5.01 -7.63 -15.36
N PHE A 18 5.15 -8.69 -14.55
CA PHE A 18 4.61 -8.78 -13.21
C PHE A 18 5.65 -9.34 -12.24
N LEU A 19 5.92 -8.61 -11.17
CA LEU A 19 6.79 -9.05 -10.08
C LEU A 19 5.97 -9.06 -8.79
N HIS A 20 5.89 -10.22 -8.15
CA HIS A 20 5.32 -10.34 -6.81
C HIS A 20 6.41 -10.73 -5.83
N MET A 21 6.56 -9.91 -4.81
CA MET A 21 7.46 -10.16 -3.71
C MET A 21 6.69 -10.26 -2.41
N VAL A 22 7.09 -11.20 -1.57
CA VAL A 22 6.54 -11.38 -0.23
C VAL A 22 7.68 -11.17 0.75
N TYR A 23 7.57 -10.17 1.62
CA TYR A 23 8.52 -9.94 2.70
C TYR A 23 8.14 -10.81 3.90
N PRO A 24 8.90 -11.87 4.22
CA PRO A 24 8.68 -12.65 5.43
C PRO A 24 9.12 -11.86 6.67
N ALA A 25 8.42 -12.08 7.79
CA ALA A 25 8.73 -11.43 9.07
C ALA A 25 10.04 -11.84 9.75
N VAL A 26 10.79 -12.81 9.20
CA VAL A 26 11.88 -13.50 9.90
C VAL A 26 13.10 -13.78 9.02
N LEU A 27 13.16 -13.26 7.80
CA LEU A 27 14.36 -13.44 6.98
C LEU A 27 14.92 -12.07 6.65
N ALA A 28 15.92 -11.69 7.44
CA ALA A 28 17.05 -10.90 7.01
C ALA A 28 17.71 -11.61 5.81
N PHE A 29 17.03 -11.62 4.65
CA PHE A 29 17.70 -11.82 3.38
C PHE A 29 18.47 -10.54 3.09
N GLY A 30 19.56 -10.37 3.82
CA GLY A 30 20.67 -9.58 3.35
C GLY A 30 21.21 -10.24 2.09
N ASP A 31 20.74 -9.79 0.94
CA ASP A 31 21.60 -9.33 -0.14
C ASP A 31 20.69 -8.79 -1.28
N PRO A 32 20.61 -7.46 -1.49
CA PRO A 32 19.94 -6.90 -2.66
C PRO A 32 20.61 -7.25 -3.98
N SER A 33 21.67 -8.08 -3.97
CA SER A 33 22.31 -8.59 -5.18
C SER A 33 21.36 -9.24 -6.17
N PHE A 34 20.18 -9.78 -5.78
CA PHE A 34 19.17 -10.20 -6.77
C PHE A 34 18.66 -9.02 -7.61
N ILE A 35 18.36 -7.89 -6.97
CA ILE A 35 17.88 -6.66 -7.62
C ILE A 35 19.00 -6.06 -8.50
N HIS A 36 20.25 -6.12 -8.02
CA HIS A 36 21.43 -5.67 -8.77
C HIS A 36 21.96 -6.69 -9.79
N SER A 37 21.53 -7.96 -9.73
CA SER A 37 21.81 -9.01 -10.72
C SER A 37 20.94 -8.82 -11.97
N THR A 38 20.97 -7.60 -12.50
CA THR A 38 20.48 -7.16 -13.81
C THR A 38 21.06 -7.96 -15.00
N TYR A 39 21.85 -9.00 -14.73
CA TYR A 39 22.35 -9.97 -15.69
C TYR A 39 21.27 -10.94 -16.20
N PHE A 40 20.20 -11.21 -15.44
CA PHE A 40 19.20 -12.24 -15.80
C PHE A 40 17.77 -11.74 -16.04
N LEU A 41 17.38 -10.58 -15.51
CA LEU A 41 16.02 -10.04 -15.64
C LEU A 41 16.06 -8.58 -16.12
N ASP A 42 15.18 -8.24 -17.06
CA ASP A 42 14.94 -6.86 -17.49
C ASP A 42 13.62 -6.34 -16.90
N PHE A 43 13.71 -5.32 -16.04
CA PHE A 43 12.57 -4.68 -15.38
C PHE A 43 12.00 -3.50 -16.17
N LYS A 44 12.55 -3.15 -17.33
CA LYS A 44 12.06 -2.02 -18.14
C LYS A 44 10.61 -2.16 -18.58
N GLN A 45 10.11 -3.39 -18.70
CA GLN A 45 8.73 -3.68 -19.08
C GLN A 45 7.84 -4.07 -17.89
N LEU A 46 8.31 -3.90 -16.65
CA LEU A 46 7.53 -4.22 -15.48
C LEU A 46 6.30 -3.32 -15.40
N LYS A 47 5.12 -3.92 -15.55
CA LYS A 47 3.82 -3.22 -15.50
C LYS A 47 3.28 -3.15 -14.08
N THR A 48 3.45 -4.23 -13.32
CA THR A 48 2.93 -4.32 -11.96
C THR A 48 3.98 -4.87 -11.00
N LEU A 49 4.21 -4.12 -9.92
CA LEU A 49 4.98 -4.55 -8.77
C LEU A 49 4.04 -4.81 -7.59
N LYS A 50 3.89 -6.07 -7.19
CA LYS A 50 3.18 -6.46 -5.98
C LYS A 50 4.14 -6.69 -4.83
N ILE A 51 3.89 -6.03 -3.72
CA ILE A 51 4.67 -6.11 -2.48
C ILE A 51 3.73 -6.57 -1.37
N ALA A 52 3.94 -7.78 -0.86
CA ALA A 52 3.21 -8.31 0.27
C ALA A 52 4.03 -8.22 1.55
N TYR A 53 3.46 -7.61 2.58
CA TYR A 53 4.10 -7.39 3.87
C TYR A 53 3.49 -8.31 4.93
N THR A 54 4.32 -9.12 5.60
CA THR A 54 3.87 -10.07 6.63
C THR A 54 4.29 -9.65 8.06
N GLY A 55 4.64 -8.39 8.32
CA GLY A 55 5.03 -7.90 9.66
C GLY A 55 6.52 -8.11 9.98
N GLY A 56 7.01 -7.52 11.08
CA GLY A 56 8.32 -7.83 11.66
C GLY A 56 9.45 -6.82 11.41
N GLU A 57 9.83 -6.59 10.14
CA GLU A 57 11.06 -5.86 9.81
C GLU A 57 10.88 -4.77 8.74
N ARG A 58 11.93 -3.94 8.58
CA ARG A 58 12.00 -2.79 7.65
C ARG A 58 12.12 -3.31 6.22
N PRO A 59 11.31 -2.87 5.25
CA PRO A 59 11.48 -3.23 3.84
C PRO A 59 12.60 -2.37 3.22
N GLY A 60 13.85 -2.49 3.75
CA GLY A 60 15.01 -1.74 3.24
C GLY A 60 15.21 -1.96 1.74
N ASP A 61 15.07 -3.21 1.31
CA ASP A 61 15.23 -3.61 -0.10
C ASP A 61 14.11 -3.10 -1.01
N ALA A 62 12.94 -2.73 -0.46
CA ALA A 62 11.83 -2.25 -1.26
C ALA A 62 12.04 -0.82 -1.76
N GLN A 63 12.83 -0.02 -1.03
CA GLN A 63 13.26 1.30 -1.49
C GLN A 63 14.21 1.18 -2.69
N GLU A 64 15.05 0.13 -2.72
CA GLU A 64 15.98 -0.12 -3.81
C GLU A 64 15.27 -0.58 -5.10
N LEU A 65 14.11 -1.22 -4.99
CA LEU A 65 13.30 -1.56 -6.18
C LEU A 65 12.83 -0.32 -6.91
N CYS A 66 12.54 0.75 -6.20
CA CYS A 66 12.17 2.01 -6.83
C CYS A 66 13.32 2.58 -7.68
N LEU A 67 14.57 2.20 -7.40
CA LEU A 67 15.74 2.57 -8.20
C LEU A 67 15.89 1.67 -9.44
N VAL A 68 15.50 0.40 -9.36
CA VAL A 68 15.66 -0.57 -10.46
C VAL A 68 14.48 -0.57 -11.43
N CYS A 69 13.28 -0.25 -10.95
CA CYS A 69 12.07 -0.17 -11.77
C CYS A 69 11.29 1.14 -11.55
N PRO A 70 11.93 2.33 -11.72
CA PRO A 70 11.30 3.62 -11.41
C PRO A 70 10.05 3.92 -12.24
N ASN A 71 9.90 3.29 -13.41
CA ASN A 71 8.80 3.54 -14.34
C ASN A 71 7.63 2.56 -14.21
N VAL A 72 7.54 1.78 -13.12
CA VAL A 72 6.42 0.86 -12.92
C VAL A 72 5.11 1.66 -12.82
N PRO A 73 4.12 1.38 -13.69
CA PRO A 73 2.86 2.12 -13.69
C PRO A 73 1.91 1.68 -12.59
N HIS A 74 2.04 0.45 -12.06
CA HIS A 74 1.17 -0.06 -11.02
C HIS A 74 1.93 -0.68 -9.85
N VAL A 75 1.75 -0.11 -8.66
CA VAL A 75 2.24 -0.70 -7.40
C VAL A 75 1.06 -1.24 -6.60
N TYR A 76 1.16 -2.49 -6.20
CA TYR A 76 0.20 -3.18 -5.34
C TYR A 76 0.85 -3.47 -4.00
N ILE A 77 0.27 -2.98 -2.91
CA ILE A 77 0.74 -3.28 -1.56
C ILE A 77 -0.31 -4.12 -0.85
N ASP A 78 0.10 -5.30 -0.43
CA ASP A 78 -0.70 -6.27 0.28
C ASP A 78 -0.26 -6.29 1.75
N ILE A 79 -1.04 -5.65 2.61
CA ILE A 79 -0.80 -5.62 4.04
C ILE A 79 -1.46 -6.88 4.61
N LEU A 80 -0.73 -7.99 4.54
CA LEU A 80 -1.09 -9.20 5.23
C LEU A 80 -0.91 -8.92 6.72
N CYS A 81 -2.02 -8.60 7.40
CA CYS A 81 -2.03 -8.50 8.85
C CYS A 81 -1.66 -9.86 9.45
N ASN A 82 -0.36 -10.16 9.55
CA ASN A 82 0.12 -11.00 10.63
C ASN A 82 -0.26 -10.23 11.88
N SER A 83 -1.31 -10.71 12.51
CA SER A 83 -1.80 -10.22 13.78
C SER A 83 -0.59 -10.12 14.71
N ALA A 84 -0.08 -8.92 14.97
CA ALA A 84 0.94 -8.75 15.99
C ALA A 84 0.27 -9.12 17.33
N TYR A 85 0.45 -10.36 17.76
CA TYR A 85 0.01 -10.82 19.06
C TYR A 85 0.91 -10.13 20.09
N SER A 86 0.49 -9.00 20.62
CA SER A 86 1.05 -8.51 21.88
C SER A 86 0.33 -9.26 23.00
N LEU A 87 1.08 -10.16 23.64
CA LEU A 87 0.69 -10.73 24.92
C LEU A 87 0.57 -9.60 25.97
N TYR A 88 -0.41 -9.80 26.84
CA TYR A 88 -0.95 -8.89 27.85
C TYR A 88 0.06 -8.15 28.76
N ASN A 89 -0.45 -7.05 29.35
CA ASN A 89 -0.05 -6.46 30.64
C ASN A 89 1.22 -5.59 30.70
N SER A 90 1.23 -4.47 30.00
CA SER A 90 1.88 -3.28 30.56
C SER A 90 1.28 -1.99 29.99
N VAL A 91 0.71 -1.20 30.89
CA VAL A 91 0.04 0.11 30.74
C VAL A 91 0.99 1.22 30.20
N ASN A 92 2.10 0.85 29.56
CA ASN A 92 3.04 1.80 28.97
C ASN A 92 3.84 1.23 27.79
N TYR A 93 3.46 0.07 27.25
CA TYR A 93 3.97 -0.27 25.92
C TYR A 93 3.23 0.60 24.92
N LEU A 94 3.91 1.67 24.52
CA LEU A 94 3.75 2.26 23.21
C LEU A 94 3.51 1.11 22.23
N LEU A 95 2.27 0.97 21.79
CA LEU A 95 1.98 0.48 20.46
C LEU A 95 2.57 1.50 19.48
N ARG A 96 3.91 1.56 19.44
CA ARG A 96 4.64 1.48 18.20
C ARG A 96 4.18 0.16 17.58
N ALA A 97 2.97 0.17 17.00
CA ALA A 97 2.70 -0.67 15.85
C ALA A 97 3.95 -0.56 14.99
N HIS A 98 4.65 -1.69 14.80
CA HIS A 98 5.96 -1.78 14.18
C HIS A 98 6.20 -0.61 13.22
N ALA A 99 6.99 0.34 13.71
CA ALA A 99 7.50 1.53 13.04
C ALA A 99 6.59 2.19 11.98
N ARG A 100 5.93 3.30 12.39
CA ARG A 100 5.77 4.52 11.58
C ARG A 100 7.06 4.94 10.82
N GLU A 101 8.23 4.40 11.21
CA GLU A 101 9.57 4.62 10.64
C GLU A 101 9.93 3.63 9.50
N SER A 102 8.96 2.85 8.99
CA SER A 102 9.14 1.82 7.93
C SER A 102 8.27 2.05 6.69
N LEU A 103 7.88 3.32 6.41
CA LEU A 103 7.15 3.66 5.20
C LEU A 103 7.90 3.14 3.96
N LEU A 104 7.20 2.36 3.15
CA LEU A 104 7.63 2.02 1.80
C LEU A 104 7.77 3.34 1.04
N ASP A 105 9.00 3.78 0.82
CA ASP A 105 9.25 5.07 0.16
C ASP A 105 8.99 4.94 -1.33
N LEU A 106 7.78 5.32 -1.74
CA LEU A 106 7.37 5.37 -3.14
C LEU A 106 7.86 6.64 -3.87
N SER A 107 8.60 7.54 -3.21
CA SER A 107 8.98 8.83 -3.79
C SER A 107 9.80 8.69 -5.08
N ARG A 108 10.56 7.60 -5.18
CA ARG A 108 11.49 7.33 -6.28
C ARG A 108 10.84 6.77 -7.54
N PHE A 109 9.58 6.32 -7.49
CA PHE A 109 8.84 6.01 -8.72
C PHE A 109 8.55 7.29 -9.49
N THR A 110 8.69 7.25 -10.81
CA THR A 110 8.53 8.41 -11.69
C THR A 110 7.31 8.35 -12.59
N ALA A 111 6.70 7.18 -12.76
CA ALA A 111 5.58 6.96 -13.66
C ALA A 111 4.44 6.14 -13.02
N LEU A 112 4.26 6.21 -11.71
CA LEU A 112 3.20 5.46 -11.04
C LEU A 112 1.82 6.03 -11.42
N GLU A 113 1.05 5.26 -12.18
CA GLU A 113 -0.31 5.62 -12.61
C GLU A 113 -1.39 5.09 -11.66
N HIS A 114 -1.12 3.97 -11.01
CA HIS A 114 -2.06 3.28 -10.13
C HIS A 114 -1.39 2.77 -8.86
N LEU A 115 -1.97 3.12 -7.71
CA LEU A 115 -1.63 2.52 -6.42
C LEU A 115 -2.79 1.62 -5.97
N THR A 116 -2.51 0.38 -5.63
CA THR A 116 -3.46 -0.50 -4.95
C THR A 116 -2.95 -0.84 -3.56
N VAL A 117 -3.81 -0.69 -2.55
CA VAL A 117 -3.52 -1.07 -1.17
C VAL A 117 -4.61 -2.01 -0.70
N GLU A 118 -4.22 -3.20 -0.30
CA GLU A 118 -5.06 -4.19 0.35
C GLU A 118 -4.68 -4.29 1.83
N GLY A 119 -5.67 -4.27 2.70
CA GLY A 119 -5.42 -4.39 4.14
C GLY A 119 -6.63 -4.92 4.90
N VAL A 120 -6.32 -5.62 6.00
CA VAL A 120 -7.32 -6.15 6.92
C VAL A 120 -7.46 -5.22 8.12
N LEU A 121 -8.70 -4.86 8.45
CA LEU A 121 -9.07 -4.04 9.60
C LEU A 121 -9.60 -4.95 10.69
N LYS A 122 -8.87 -5.01 11.81
CA LYS A 122 -9.23 -5.83 12.97
C LYS A 122 -9.47 -4.93 14.17
N VAL A 123 -10.65 -5.04 14.77
CA VAL A 123 -10.97 -4.39 16.05
C VAL A 123 -10.53 -5.31 17.18
N ARG A 124 -9.80 -4.78 18.17
CA ARG A 124 -9.50 -5.51 19.42
C ARG A 124 -10.27 -4.88 20.58
N SER A 125 -11.06 -5.69 21.28
CA SER A 125 -11.78 -5.30 22.49
C SER A 125 -11.12 -5.92 23.72
N PHE A 126 -10.79 -5.12 24.74
CA PHE A 126 -10.37 -5.61 26.06
C PHE A 126 -11.56 -5.63 27.05
N HIS A 127 -11.48 -6.49 28.08
CA HIS A 127 -12.58 -6.92 28.96
C HIS A 127 -13.43 -5.81 29.63
N GLN A 128 -14.74 -6.09 29.72
CA GLN A 128 -15.82 -5.58 30.61
C GLN A 128 -16.07 -4.06 30.79
N ARG A 129 -15.24 -3.20 30.22
CA ARG A 129 -15.60 -1.82 29.88
C ARG A 129 -15.11 -1.60 28.47
N ILE A 130 -15.94 -1.01 27.61
CA ILE A 130 -15.61 -0.75 26.20
C ILE A 130 -14.42 0.23 26.15
N LEU A 131 -13.21 -0.27 26.32
CA LEU A 131 -11.96 0.38 25.96
C LEU A 131 -11.63 -0.18 24.58
N ILE A 132 -12.10 0.54 23.56
CA ILE A 132 -11.64 0.38 22.17
C ILE A 132 -10.20 0.89 22.17
N ASP A 133 -9.24 0.05 22.54
CA ASP A 133 -7.89 0.58 22.74
C ASP A 133 -7.10 0.67 21.42
N TYR A 134 -7.46 -0.08 20.37
CA TYR A 134 -6.78 0.06 19.06
C TYR A 134 -7.70 -0.23 17.88
N PHE A 135 -8.28 0.83 17.30
CA PHE A 135 -8.78 0.81 15.93
C PHE A 135 -7.63 1.21 15.00
N GLN A 136 -7.13 0.27 14.20
CA GLN A 136 -6.12 0.54 13.17
C GLN A 136 -6.72 0.24 11.80
N THR A 137 -6.80 1.27 10.97
CA THR A 137 -7.12 1.19 9.54
C THR A 137 -5.86 1.47 8.73
N PRO A 138 -5.68 0.91 7.53
CA PRO A 138 -4.57 1.27 6.66
C PRO A 138 -4.69 2.68 6.07
N ILE A 139 -5.83 3.37 6.20
CA ILE A 139 -6.07 4.68 5.55
C ILE A 139 -5.05 5.75 5.97
N PRO A 140 -4.75 6.00 7.27
CA PRO A 140 -3.70 6.95 7.67
C PRO A 140 -2.34 6.66 7.04
N TRP A 141 -1.99 5.38 6.91
CA TRP A 141 -0.74 4.97 6.28
C TRP A 141 -0.74 5.27 4.77
N VAL A 142 -1.88 5.05 4.09
CA VAL A 142 -2.04 5.47 2.69
C VAL A 142 -1.93 6.98 2.55
N VAL A 143 -2.52 7.75 3.47
CA VAL A 143 -2.41 9.22 3.48
C VAL A 143 -0.96 9.66 3.57
N GLU A 144 -0.16 9.03 4.45
CA GLU A 144 1.27 9.33 4.58
C GLU A 144 2.03 9.04 3.28
N ILE A 145 1.81 7.88 2.65
CA ILE A 145 2.41 7.53 1.35
C ILE A 145 2.06 8.56 0.27
N LEU A 146 0.78 8.88 0.13
CA LEU A 146 0.32 9.84 -0.87
C LEU A 146 0.88 11.25 -0.60
N THR A 147 1.02 11.63 0.68
CA THR A 147 1.64 12.90 1.04
C THR A 147 3.09 12.95 0.59
N VAL A 148 3.86 11.89 0.83
CA VAL A 148 5.25 11.79 0.34
C VAL A 148 5.30 11.86 -1.19
N ILE A 149 4.44 11.12 -1.90
CA ILE A 149 4.37 11.16 -3.37
C ILE A 149 4.09 12.59 -3.84
N SER A 150 3.08 13.26 -3.28
CA SER A 150 2.68 14.62 -3.70
C SER A 150 3.78 15.67 -3.54
N ILE A 151 4.67 15.52 -2.55
CA ILE A 151 5.70 16.52 -2.23
C ILE A 151 7.02 16.22 -2.93
N SER A 152 7.34 14.93 -3.13
CA SER A 152 8.72 14.50 -3.43
C SER A 152 8.86 13.59 -4.65
N SER A 153 7.76 13.26 -5.33
CA SER A 153 7.77 12.32 -6.45
C SER A 153 7.23 12.92 -7.75
N ARG A 154 7.82 12.53 -8.88
CA ARG A 154 7.22 12.78 -10.21
C ARG A 154 5.92 12.01 -10.41
N SER A 155 5.69 10.96 -9.62
CA SER A 155 4.44 10.21 -9.64
C SER A 155 3.22 11.04 -9.21
N ALA A 156 3.41 12.20 -8.57
CA ALA A 156 2.32 13.14 -8.30
C ALA A 156 1.56 13.57 -9.57
N GLU A 157 2.29 13.68 -10.70
CA GLU A 157 1.72 14.06 -11.99
C GLU A 157 1.11 12.87 -12.74
N THR A 158 1.51 11.63 -12.45
CA THR A 158 1.05 10.45 -13.21
C THR A 158 -0.01 9.65 -12.48
N LEU A 159 -0.07 9.73 -11.16
CA LEU A 159 -1.02 8.95 -10.35
C LEU A 159 -2.46 9.35 -10.68
N ALA A 160 -3.14 8.47 -11.39
CA ALA A 160 -4.51 8.66 -11.85
C ALA A 160 -5.52 7.85 -11.04
N LYS A 161 -5.08 6.74 -10.41
CA LYS A 161 -5.98 5.79 -9.76
C LYS A 161 -5.45 5.36 -8.40
N LEU A 162 -6.34 5.32 -7.42
CA LEU A 162 -6.12 4.65 -6.14
C LEU A 162 -7.14 3.52 -5.98
N THR A 163 -6.71 2.35 -5.54
CA THR A 163 -7.61 1.26 -5.18
C THR A 163 -7.36 0.85 -3.75
N LEU A 164 -8.38 0.97 -2.90
CA LEU A 164 -8.34 0.53 -1.52
C LEU A 164 -9.23 -0.70 -1.37
N LYS A 165 -8.61 -1.82 -0.96
CA LYS A 165 -9.31 -3.06 -0.62
C LYS A 165 -9.27 -3.23 0.90
N LEU A 166 -10.40 -2.99 1.54
CA LEU A 166 -10.53 -2.98 2.99
C LEU A 166 -11.37 -4.18 3.43
N SER A 167 -10.77 -5.09 4.20
CA SER A 167 -11.45 -6.25 4.79
C SER A 167 -11.71 -6.01 6.27
N PHE A 168 -12.97 -5.89 6.67
CA PHE A 168 -13.37 -5.64 8.05
C PHE A 168 -13.63 -6.95 8.79
N ILE A 169 -13.03 -7.13 9.96
CA ILE A 169 -13.24 -8.29 10.83
C ILE A 169 -13.73 -7.79 12.20
N ASP A 170 -14.87 -8.32 12.65
CA ASP A 170 -15.51 -8.00 13.93
C ASP A 170 -15.79 -6.49 14.14
N PHE A 171 -16.15 -5.78 13.06
CA PHE A 171 -16.33 -4.33 13.09
C PHE A 171 -17.69 -3.92 13.68
N GLN A 172 -17.68 -2.93 14.58
CA GLN A 172 -18.87 -2.46 15.31
C GLN A 172 -19.42 -1.15 14.73
N LEU A 173 -20.75 -0.96 14.80
CA LEU A 173 -21.41 0.26 14.31
C LEU A 173 -20.89 1.55 14.96
N SER A 174 -20.57 1.49 16.25
CA SER A 174 -20.00 2.60 17.02
C SER A 174 -18.66 3.10 16.47
N LEU A 175 -17.98 2.31 15.64
CA LEU A 175 -16.69 2.66 15.05
C LEU A 175 -16.80 3.34 13.69
N ILE A 176 -17.98 3.34 13.05
CA ILE A 176 -18.19 4.02 11.75
C ILE A 176 -17.79 5.51 11.83
N PRO A 177 -18.18 6.30 12.85
CA PRO A 177 -17.78 7.70 12.93
C PRO A 177 -16.27 7.93 13.02
N HIS A 178 -15.51 6.95 13.53
CA HIS A 178 -14.05 7.05 13.62
C HIS A 178 -13.36 6.88 12.26
N LEU A 179 -14.04 6.33 11.25
CA LEU A 179 -13.54 6.28 9.89
C LEU A 179 -13.59 7.63 9.20
N HIS A 180 -14.54 8.50 9.58
CA HIS A 180 -14.77 9.78 8.91
C HIS A 180 -13.51 10.65 8.83
N ILE A 181 -12.77 10.79 9.94
CA ILE A 181 -11.52 11.57 9.98
C ILE A 181 -10.49 11.03 8.98
N ASN A 182 -10.42 9.70 8.84
CA ASN A 182 -9.50 9.07 7.90
C ASN A 182 -9.93 9.30 6.45
N TRP A 183 -11.25 9.30 6.17
CA TRP A 183 -11.77 9.65 4.86
C TRP A 183 -11.53 11.11 4.51
N VAL A 184 -11.81 12.05 5.42
CA VAL A 184 -11.50 13.47 5.25
C VAL A 184 -10.02 13.65 4.88
N ALA A 185 -9.11 13.02 5.62
CA ALA A 185 -7.68 13.08 5.37
C ALA A 185 -7.31 12.53 3.98
N LEU A 186 -7.81 11.32 3.64
CA LEU A 186 -7.57 10.69 2.34
C LEU A 186 -8.04 11.57 1.18
N CYS A 187 -9.28 12.05 1.24
CA CYS A 187 -9.88 12.82 0.16
C CYS A 187 -9.18 14.18 -0.01
N SER A 188 -8.80 14.82 1.09
CA SER A 188 -7.99 16.05 1.07
C SER A 188 -6.61 15.82 0.42
N THR A 189 -5.98 14.68 0.69
CA THR A 189 -4.69 14.33 0.07
C THR A 189 -4.83 14.04 -1.42
N LEU A 190 -5.94 13.43 -1.86
CA LEU A 190 -6.24 13.16 -3.27
C LEU A 190 -6.72 14.38 -4.07
N ALA A 191 -6.77 15.56 -3.45
CA ALA A 191 -7.20 16.78 -4.13
C ALA A 191 -6.33 17.11 -5.35
N VAL A 192 -6.94 17.76 -6.34
CA VAL A 192 -6.30 18.13 -7.63
C VAL A 192 -4.99 18.90 -7.45
N ARG A 193 -4.89 19.73 -6.41
CA ARG A 193 -3.65 20.47 -6.09
C ARG A 193 -2.45 19.57 -5.79
N ASN A 194 -2.69 18.36 -5.28
CA ASN A 194 -1.67 17.39 -4.93
C ASN A 194 -1.47 16.36 -6.06
N PHE A 195 -2.55 16.01 -6.76
CA PHE A 195 -2.57 15.04 -7.86
C PHE A 195 -3.43 15.56 -9.02
N PRO A 196 -2.85 16.33 -9.96
CA PRO A 196 -3.59 16.99 -11.03
C PRO A 196 -4.35 16.02 -11.95
N ASN A 197 -3.79 14.82 -12.14
CA ASN A 197 -4.35 13.80 -13.03
C ASN A 197 -5.13 12.70 -12.29
N PHE A 198 -5.43 12.89 -11.00
CA PHE A 198 -6.22 11.93 -10.24
C PHE A 198 -7.65 11.84 -10.77
N VAL A 199 -8.06 10.64 -11.16
CA VAL A 199 -9.37 10.36 -11.76
C VAL A 199 -10.29 9.69 -10.76
N VAL A 200 -9.82 8.63 -10.08
CA VAL A 200 -10.72 7.75 -9.34
C VAL A 200 -10.08 7.06 -8.14
N LEU A 201 -10.85 7.03 -7.05
CA LEU A 201 -10.73 6.13 -5.92
C LEU A 201 -11.67 4.94 -6.12
N ASN A 202 -11.12 3.75 -6.32
CA ASN A 202 -11.87 2.51 -6.26
C ASN A 202 -11.84 1.97 -4.83
N LEU A 203 -13.00 1.76 -4.23
CA LEU A 203 -13.13 1.30 -2.85
C LEU A 203 -13.83 -0.06 -2.83
N GLN A 204 -13.07 -1.11 -2.53
CA GLN A 204 -13.57 -2.45 -2.30
C GLN A 204 -13.70 -2.68 -0.80
N ILE A 205 -14.89 -3.07 -0.35
CA ILE A 205 -15.16 -3.31 1.07
C ILE A 205 -15.70 -4.72 1.25
N THR A 206 -15.07 -5.47 2.14
CA THR A 206 -15.48 -6.83 2.50
C THR A 206 -15.62 -6.96 4.01
N GLY A 207 -16.43 -7.91 4.47
CA GLY A 207 -16.57 -8.23 5.90
C GLY A 207 -17.43 -7.27 6.75
N LEU A 208 -17.99 -6.19 6.17
CA LEU A 208 -19.03 -5.39 6.83
C LEU A 208 -20.43 -6.00 6.63
N PRO A 209 -21.25 -6.11 7.68
CA PRO A 209 -22.69 -6.35 7.55
C PRO A 209 -23.38 -5.28 6.68
N PRO A 210 -24.47 -5.62 5.97
CA PRO A 210 -25.16 -4.68 5.07
C PRO A 210 -25.57 -3.35 5.71
N SER A 211 -26.00 -3.37 6.98
CA SER A 211 -26.38 -2.16 7.73
C SER A 211 -25.19 -1.23 8.00
N LEU A 212 -24.01 -1.78 8.29
CA LEU A 212 -22.78 -1.00 8.47
C LEU A 212 -22.28 -0.45 7.15
N LEU A 213 -22.35 -1.24 6.08
CA LEU A 213 -21.97 -0.79 4.75
C LEU A 213 -22.88 0.35 4.26
N ALA A 214 -24.19 0.26 4.50
CA ALA A 214 -25.13 1.34 4.21
C ALA A 214 -24.75 2.61 4.97
N LYS A 215 -24.47 2.50 6.27
CA LYS A 215 -24.05 3.64 7.10
C LYS A 215 -22.72 4.25 6.63
N LEU A 216 -21.75 3.44 6.23
CA LEU A 216 -20.48 3.94 5.69
C LEU A 216 -20.68 4.69 4.37
N LYS A 217 -21.60 4.23 3.52
CA LYS A 217 -21.94 4.90 2.26
C LYS A 217 -22.69 6.22 2.43
N GLU A 218 -23.14 6.52 3.65
CA GLU A 218 -23.70 7.82 4.03
C GLU A 218 -22.64 8.81 4.53
N ASP A 219 -21.36 8.42 4.60
CA ASP A 219 -20.28 9.34 4.99
C ASP A 219 -20.21 10.52 4.01
N GLU A 220 -20.29 11.74 4.55
CA GLU A 220 -20.45 12.97 3.78
C GLU A 220 -19.36 13.14 2.71
N VAL A 221 -18.10 12.84 3.04
CA VAL A 221 -16.97 13.04 2.13
C VAL A 221 -16.97 11.98 1.03
N LEU A 222 -17.31 10.74 1.36
CA LEU A 222 -17.44 9.68 0.35
C LEU A 222 -18.61 9.96 -0.60
N VAL A 223 -19.73 10.45 -0.07
CA VAL A 223 -20.89 10.87 -0.87
C VAL A 223 -20.51 12.02 -1.81
N GLU A 224 -19.75 13.01 -1.34
CA GLU A 224 -19.27 14.11 -2.18
C GLU A 224 -18.36 13.62 -3.31
N MET A 225 -17.33 12.81 -3.01
CA MET A 225 -16.47 12.21 -4.04
C MET A 225 -17.25 11.37 -5.05
N GLN A 226 -18.29 10.66 -4.61
CA GLN A 226 -19.16 9.89 -5.50
C GLN A 226 -19.95 10.80 -6.44
N LYS A 227 -20.48 11.92 -5.94
CA LYS A 227 -21.17 12.93 -6.79
C LYS A 227 -20.22 13.52 -7.84
N GLU A 228 -18.96 13.72 -7.48
CA GLU A 228 -17.90 14.14 -8.42
C GLU A 228 -17.47 13.04 -9.41
N ARG A 229 -18.03 11.83 -9.32
CA ARG A 229 -17.63 10.64 -10.09
C ARG A 229 -16.18 10.22 -9.86
N LYS A 230 -15.59 10.63 -8.73
CA LYS A 230 -14.22 10.27 -8.32
C LYS A 230 -14.17 9.09 -7.36
N LEU A 231 -15.32 8.56 -6.92
CA LEU A 231 -15.39 7.35 -6.09
C LEU A 231 -16.23 6.28 -6.79
N VAL A 232 -15.69 5.06 -6.88
CA VAL A 232 -16.39 3.87 -7.36
C VAL A 232 -16.30 2.79 -6.28
N TYR A 233 -17.46 2.28 -5.86
CA TYR A 233 -17.53 1.07 -5.04
C TYR A 233 -17.46 -0.15 -5.95
N ILE A 234 -16.48 -1.03 -5.72
CA ILE A 234 -16.24 -2.25 -6.53
C ILE A 234 -16.48 -3.53 -5.73
#